data_AF-A0A087TQW2-F1
#
_entry.id   AF-A0A087TQW2-F1
#
_cell.length_a   1.000
_cell.length_b   1.000
_cell.length_c   1.000
_cell.angle_alpha   90.00
_cell.angle_beta   90.00
_cell.angle_gamma   90.00
#
_symmetry.space_group_name_H-M   'P 1'
#
loop_
_entity.id
_entity.type
_entity.pdbx_description
1 polymer ?
#
loop_
_entity_poly.entity_id
_entity_poly.type
_entity_poly.pdbx_seq_one_letter_code
_entity_poly.pdbx_strand_id
1 'polypeptide(L)'
;MLSENKKDADYRKRVFFSDEAKFHLIGGVNRHSAGIWGCENPHAVLKTVRDSPKLNLWCGLKNNKIVGPFFFSEKTITTNTYPDMLQLLVMPQIQDIRN
;
A
#
# COMPACT_ATOMS: atom_id res chain seq x y z
N MET A 1 -19.89 -14.10 1.88
CA MET A 1 -19.52 -12.98 2.78
C MET A 1 -19.89 -11.60 2.20
N LEU A 2 -19.67 -11.31 0.91
CA LEU A 2 -20.14 -10.07 0.25
C LEU A 2 -21.55 -10.17 -0.38
N SER A 3 -22.11 -11.38 -0.49
CA SER A 3 -23.33 -11.66 -1.27
C SER A 3 -24.64 -11.26 -0.56
N GLU A 4 -24.65 -11.15 0.77
CA GLU A 4 -25.90 -10.96 1.54
C GLU A 4 -26.24 -9.49 1.88
N ASN A 5 -25.32 -8.54 1.61
CA ASN A 5 -25.48 -7.14 2.02
C ASN A 5 -26.05 -6.20 0.93
N LYS A 6 -26.75 -6.74 -0.08
CA LYS A 6 -27.44 -5.89 -1.09
C LYS A 6 -28.70 -5.18 -0.56
N LYS A 7 -29.12 -5.44 0.69
CA LYS A 7 -30.34 -4.87 1.28
C LYS A 7 -30.20 -3.42 1.77
N ASP A 8 -28.97 -2.93 1.95
CA ASP A 8 -28.71 -1.53 2.33
C ASP A 8 -27.93 -0.86 1.20
N ALA A 9 -28.60 0.02 0.44
CA ALA A 9 -28.03 0.69 -0.74
C ALA A 9 -26.78 1.50 -0.41
N ASP A 10 -26.62 1.93 0.85
CA ASP A 10 -25.50 2.75 1.33
C ASP A 10 -24.41 1.95 2.07
N TYR A 11 -24.52 0.62 2.16
CA TYR A 11 -23.52 -0.22 2.82
C TYR A 11 -22.09 0.07 2.34
N ARG A 12 -21.92 0.24 1.02
CA ARG A 12 -20.61 0.53 0.40
C ARG A 12 -19.99 1.84 0.87
N LYS A 13 -20.80 2.83 1.26
CA LYS A 13 -20.32 4.14 1.75
C LYS A 13 -19.77 4.06 3.17
N ARG A 14 -20.19 3.05 3.94
CA ARG A 14 -19.74 2.81 5.32
C ARG A 14 -18.46 1.97 5.39
N VAL A 15 -18.12 1.25 4.33
CA VAL A 15 -16.90 0.43 4.30
C VAL A 15 -15.67 1.29 4.05
N PHE A 16 -14.65 1.09 4.87
CA PHE A 16 -13.33 1.67 4.73
C PHE A 16 -12.33 0.56 4.42
N PHE A 17 -11.68 0.64 3.27
CA PHE A 17 -10.58 -0.26 2.93
C PHE A 17 -9.25 0.43 3.21
N SER A 18 -8.25 -0.33 3.65
CA SER A 18 -6.89 0.19 3.83
C SER A 18 -5.87 -0.92 3.70
N ASP A 19 -4.66 -0.56 3.33
CA ASP A 19 -3.54 -1.49 3.27
C ASP A 19 -2.20 -0.75 3.39
N GLU A 20 -1.16 -1.52 3.70
CA GLU A 20 0.22 -1.06 3.66
C GLU A 20 0.90 -1.49 2.35
N ALA A 21 1.77 -0.63 1.82
CA ALA A 21 2.61 -0.97 0.68
C ALA A 21 4.06 -0.57 0.93
N LYS A 22 4.99 -1.33 0.34
CA LYS A 22 6.43 -1.11 0.47
C LYS A 22 7.05 -0.94 -0.91
N PHE A 23 7.65 0.22 -1.15
CA PHE A 23 8.30 0.57 -2.40
C PHE A 23 9.82 0.54 -2.25
N HIS A 24 10.50 0.00 -3.24
CA HIS A 24 11.95 0.13 -3.36
C HIS A 24 12.25 1.47 -4.03
N LEU A 25 13.07 2.31 -3.40
CA LEU A 25 13.44 3.63 -3.94
C LEU A 25 14.48 3.54 -5.05
N ILE A 26 15.22 2.43 -5.08
CA ILE A 26 16.10 2.08 -6.19
C ILE A 26 15.29 1.09 -7.03
N GLY A 27 15.03 1.43 -8.29
CA GLY A 27 14.21 0.65 -9.25
C GLY A 27 14.76 -0.73 -9.63
N GLY A 28 15.50 -1.38 -8.72
CA GLY A 28 15.94 -2.75 -8.86
C GLY A 28 14.74 -3.66 -9.01
N VAL A 29 14.65 -4.34 -10.14
CA VAL A 29 13.62 -5.34 -10.38
C VAL A 29 13.93 -6.56 -9.50
N ASN A 30 12.91 -7.10 -8.84
CA ASN A 30 13.06 -8.33 -8.08
C ASN A 30 13.43 -9.46 -9.06
N ARG A 31 14.52 -10.18 -8.79
CA ARG A 31 14.98 -11.31 -9.62
C ARG A 31 13.91 -12.37 -9.85
N HIS A 32 12.96 -12.53 -8.93
CA HIS A 32 11.87 -13.49 -9.07
C HIS A 32 10.75 -13.05 -10.03
N SER A 33 10.61 -11.75 -10.29
CA SER A 33 9.65 -11.20 -11.27
C SER A 33 10.32 -10.67 -12.55
N ALA A 34 11.65 -10.54 -12.55
CA ALA A 34 12.44 -10.15 -13.71
C ALA A 34 12.69 -11.35 -14.64
N GLY A 35 11.77 -11.60 -15.57
CA GLY A 35 12.01 -12.50 -16.69
C GLY A 35 12.89 -11.81 -17.73
N ILE A 36 14.08 -12.36 -18.03
CA ILE A 36 14.91 -11.90 -19.15
C ILE A 36 14.56 -12.77 -20.34
N TRP A 37 13.93 -12.18 -21.35
CA TRP A 37 13.54 -12.86 -22.58
C TRP A 37 14.54 -12.55 -23.70
N GLY A 38 14.88 -13.57 -24.49
CA GLY A 38 15.76 -13.46 -25.65
C GLY A 38 15.57 -14.67 -26.57
N CYS A 39 15.89 -14.51 -27.86
CA CYS A 39 15.89 -15.63 -28.82
C CYS A 39 17.05 -16.61 -28.56
N GLU A 40 18.07 -16.15 -27.84
CA GLU A 40 19.23 -16.92 -27.38
C GLU A 40 19.43 -16.70 -25.87
N ASN A 41 20.19 -17.59 -25.21
CA ASN A 41 20.46 -17.48 -23.77
C ASN A 41 21.17 -16.15 -23.47
N PRO A 42 20.52 -15.20 -22.76
CA PRO A 42 21.03 -13.83 -22.64
C PRO A 42 22.26 -13.70 -21.73
N HIS A 43 22.69 -14.76 -21.03
CA HIS A 43 23.80 -14.76 -20.05
C HIS A 43 23.76 -13.57 -19.06
N ALA A 44 22.58 -13.01 -18.83
CA ALA A 44 22.41 -11.77 -18.09
C ALA A 44 22.29 -12.05 -16.60
N VAL A 45 23.12 -11.36 -15.81
CA VAL A 45 23.08 -11.41 -14.35
C VAL A 45 22.43 -10.13 -13.84
N LEU A 46 21.18 -10.22 -13.39
CA LEU A 46 20.51 -9.11 -12.73
C LEU A 46 21.09 -8.95 -11.31
N LYS A 47 21.90 -7.90 -11.09
CA LYS A 47 22.40 -7.54 -9.76
C LYS A 47 21.31 -6.76 -9.02
N THR A 48 20.60 -7.42 -8.11
CA THR A 48 19.67 -6.73 -7.19
C THR A 48 20.44 -6.29 -5.94
N VAL A 49 20.29 -5.01 -5.55
CA VAL A 49 20.83 -4.52 -4.27
C VAL A 49 19.94 -5.07 -3.15
N ARG A 50 20.47 -6.00 -2.36
CA ARG A 50 19.73 -6.73 -1.31
C ARG A 50 19.04 -5.81 -0.30
N ASP A 51 19.70 -4.70 0.05
CA ASP A 51 19.25 -3.74 1.07
C ASP A 51 19.01 -2.34 0.50
N SER A 52 18.43 -2.27 -0.71
CA SER A 52 18.01 -0.99 -1.28
C SER A 52 17.08 -0.25 -0.30
N PRO A 53 17.20 1.08 -0.15
CA PRO A 53 16.26 1.89 0.62
C PRO A 53 14.82 1.59 0.23
N LYS A 54 13.98 1.39 1.24
CA LYS A 54 12.56 1.05 1.10
C LYS A 54 11.73 2.13 1.79
N LEU A 55 10.59 2.43 1.19
CA LEU A 55 9.61 3.35 1.73
C LEU A 55 8.34 2.56 2.05
N ASN A 56 7.91 2.60 3.31
CA ASN A 56 6.63 2.06 3.70
C ASN A 56 5.59 3.18 3.57
N LEU A 57 4.42 2.83 3.05
CA LEU A 57 3.27 3.71 3.03
C LEU A 57 2.02 2.99 3.48
N TRP A 58 1.06 3.78 3.93
CA TRP A 58 -0.30 3.36 4.20
C TRP A 58 -1.25 4.16 3.32
N CYS A 59 -2.29 3.52 2.82
CA CYS A 59 -3.34 4.18 2.06
C CYS A 59 -4.70 3.55 2.35
N GLY A 60 -5.74 4.37 2.33
CA GLY A 60 -7.12 3.97 2.50
C GLY A 60 -8.02 4.35 1.33
N LEU A 61 -9.16 3.70 1.22
CA LEU A 61 -10.19 3.96 0.23
C LEU A 61 -11.57 3.97 0.92
N LYS A 62 -12.28 5.09 0.79
CA LYS A 62 -13.65 5.26 1.31
C LYS A 62 -14.50 6.00 0.29
N ASN A 63 -15.71 5.51 0.00
CA ASN A 63 -16.65 6.19 -0.90
C ASN A 63 -16.01 6.64 -2.24
N ASN A 64 -15.21 5.75 -2.84
CA ASN A 64 -14.40 6.01 -4.05
C ASN A 64 -13.37 7.15 -3.93
N LYS A 65 -13.04 7.60 -2.72
CA LYS A 65 -11.98 8.57 -2.45
C LYS A 65 -10.81 7.91 -1.75
N ILE A 66 -9.62 8.27 -2.20
CA ILE A 66 -8.36 7.84 -1.59
C ILE A 66 -8.10 8.69 -0.33
N VAL A 67 -7.66 8.03 0.74
CA VAL A 67 -7.20 8.62 2.00
C VAL A 67 -5.71 8.29 2.16
N GLY A 68 -4.89 9.29 2.49
CA GLY A 68 -3.43 9.18 2.34
C GLY A 68 -2.97 9.53 0.92
N PRO A 69 -1.77 9.11 0.46
CA PRO A 69 -0.81 8.18 1.07
C PRO A 69 -0.06 8.79 2.26
N PHE A 70 0.11 8.00 3.33
CA PHE A 70 0.94 8.37 4.47
C PHE A 70 2.24 7.58 4.46
N PHE A 71 3.35 8.30 4.53
CA PHE A 71 4.68 7.70 4.49
C PHE A 71 5.23 7.52 5.90
N PHE A 72 5.79 6.36 6.16
CA PHE A 72 6.53 6.12 7.39
C PHE A 72 8.00 6.46 7.18
N SER A 73 8.55 7.26 8.09
CA SER A 73 10.00 7.52 8.16
C SER A 73 10.77 6.28 8.64
N GLU A 74 10.09 5.39 9.39
CA GLU A 74 10.68 4.16 9.90
C GLU A 74 10.72 3.04 8.86
N LYS A 75 11.79 2.24 8.90
CA LYS A 75 11.95 1.06 8.03
C LYS A 75 10.95 -0.06 8.34
N THR A 76 10.48 -0.12 9.58
CA THR A 76 9.55 -1.13 10.08
C THR A 76 8.40 -0.42 10.77
N ILE A 77 7.17 -0.76 10.38
CA ILE A 77 5.98 -0.28 11.06
C ILE A 77 5.86 -1.05 12.38
N THR A 78 5.76 -0.32 13.48
CA THR A 78 5.72 -0.85 14.84
C THR A 78 4.32 -0.69 15.44
N THR A 79 4.07 -1.35 16.58
CA THR A 79 2.81 -1.25 17.31
C THR A 79 2.50 0.14 17.84
N ASN A 80 3.49 1.04 17.87
CA ASN A 80 3.34 2.42 18.34
C ASN A 80 3.14 3.39 17.17
N THR A 81 3.95 3.24 16.11
CA THR A 81 3.87 4.13 14.94
C THR A 81 2.58 3.97 14.15
N TYR A 82 2.01 2.76 14.11
CA TYR A 82 0.78 2.52 13.37
C TYR A 82 -0.44 3.21 14.00
N PRO A 83 -0.75 3.03 15.31
CA PRO A 83 -1.83 3.79 15.95
C PRO A 83 -1.63 5.30 15.90
N ASP A 84 -0.38 5.79 16.06
CA ASP A 84 -0.08 7.22 15.99
C ASP A 84 -0.44 7.79 14.61
N MET A 85 -0.06 7.08 13.53
CA MET A 85 -0.42 7.44 12.16
C MET A 85 -1.93 7.46 11.96
N LEU A 86 -2.64 6.43 12.47
CA LEU A 86 -4.09 6.38 12.39
C LEU A 86 -4.75 7.58 13.10
N GLN A 87 -4.32 7.90 14.31
CA GLN A 87 -4.95 8.95 15.11
C GLN A 87 -4.61 10.35 14.61
N LEU A 88 -3.33 10.60 14.30
CA LEU A 88 -2.84 11.93 13.97
C LEU A 88 -3.08 12.31 12.51
N LEU A 89 -3.03 11.34 11.59
CA LEU A 89 -3.07 11.62 10.15
C LEU A 89 -4.35 11.11 9.47
N VAL A 90 -4.81 9.90 9.80
CA VAL A 90 -5.94 9.25 9.11
C VAL A 90 -7.29 9.73 9.60
N MET A 91 -7.51 9.74 10.92
CA MET A 91 -8.81 10.09 11.51
C MET A 91 -9.30 11.49 11.08
N PRO A 92 -8.46 12.54 11.04
CA PRO A 92 -8.88 13.84 10.53
C PRO A 92 -9.40 13.77 9.08
N GLN A 93 -8.72 13.03 8.20
CA GLN A 93 -9.14 12.93 6.78
C GLN A 93 -10.42 12.11 6.59
N ILE A 94 -10.63 11.07 7.39
CA ILE A 94 -11.84 10.25 7.28
C ILE A 94 -13.09 11.02 7.74
N GLN A 95 -12.96 11.89 8.74
CA GLN A 95 -14.07 12.72 9.24
C GLN A 95 -14.54 13.73 8.19
N ASP A 96 -13.63 14.26 7.38
CA ASP A 96 -13.96 15.18 6.28
C ASP A 96 -14.66 14.46 5.11
N ILE A 97 -14.46 13.15 4.97
CA ILE A 97 -15.16 12.32 3.98
C ILE A 97 -16.54 11.94 4.53
N ARG A 98 -17.46 12.92 4.42
CA ARG A 98 -18.89 12.75 4.70
C ARG A 98 -19.51 11.66 3.80
N ASN A 99 -20.47 10.94 4.38
CA ASN A 99 -21.26 9.88 3.74
C ASN A 99 -22.13 10.41 2.60
#